data_AF-A0A926V1X9-F1
#
_entry.id   AF-A0A926V1X9-F1
#
_cell.length_a   1.000
_cell.length_b   1.000
_cell.length_c   1.000
_cell.angle_alpha   90.00
_cell.angle_beta   90.00
_cell.angle_gamma   90.00
#
_symmetry.space_group_name_H-M   'P 1'
#
loop_
_entity.id
_entity.type
_entity.pdbx_description
1 polymer ?
#
loop_
_entity_poly.entity_id
_entity_poly.type
_entity_poly.pdbx_seq_one_letter_code
_entity_poly.pdbx_strand_id
1 'polypeptide(L)'
;MIALDKAEAKLNKIERAKAEKDGLIVKNKLDYFAEVGWKNVDKTDLELRLKWLGIFLRPITSSQFMLRLRTPNGQLTSQQMQILANIIHRYGNAGSGDITTHQNIQLRGVCLEGIPGIFRCLKAAGMTTMQLGFDNVRNITGSPVAGINAAEVIDTRPLVQQLQNLMTSNSERNPEFSNLPRKLNIAVEGSRDPFGATPKDAKVLAKA
;
A
#
# COMPACT_ATOMS: atom_id res chain seq x y z
N MET A 1 -18.81 -35.83 -6.57
CA MET A 1 -17.63 -35.39 -5.79
C MET A 1 -16.62 -34.85 -6.78
N ILE A 2 -16.57 -33.53 -6.97
CA ILE A 2 -15.74 -32.89 -8.00
C ILE A 2 -14.28 -33.00 -7.53
N ALA A 3 -13.44 -33.60 -8.35
CA ALA A 3 -12.01 -33.71 -8.10
C ALA A 3 -11.41 -32.30 -8.00
N LEU A 4 -10.98 -31.92 -6.80
CA LEU A 4 -10.14 -30.73 -6.60
C LEU A 4 -8.85 -30.97 -7.39
N ASP A 5 -8.56 -30.05 -8.30
CA ASP A 5 -7.47 -30.14 -9.26
C ASP A 5 -6.13 -30.30 -8.53
N LYS A 6 -5.20 -31.12 -9.08
CA LYS A 6 -3.92 -31.47 -8.44
C LYS A 6 -3.06 -30.27 -8.04
N ALA A 7 -3.35 -29.07 -8.58
CA ALA A 7 -2.72 -27.81 -8.24
C ALA A 7 -3.02 -27.34 -6.80
N GLU A 8 -4.20 -27.59 -6.25
CA GLU A 8 -4.57 -27.10 -4.91
C GLU A 8 -3.81 -27.80 -3.78
N ALA A 9 -3.39 -29.06 -4.00
CA ALA A 9 -2.65 -29.86 -3.03
C ALA A 9 -1.23 -29.31 -2.72
N LYS A 10 -0.72 -28.35 -3.51
CA LYS A 10 0.62 -27.76 -3.35
C LYS A 10 0.62 -26.31 -2.84
N LEU A 11 -0.55 -25.74 -2.53
CA LEU A 11 -0.66 -24.35 -2.11
C LEU A 11 -0.12 -24.14 -0.68
N ASN A 12 0.74 -23.13 -0.52
CA ASN A 12 1.18 -22.70 0.79
C ASN A 12 0.00 -22.10 1.59
N LYS A 13 0.17 -21.89 2.91
CA LYS A 13 -0.89 -21.35 3.79
C LYS A 13 -1.50 -20.04 3.28
N ILE A 14 -0.68 -19.23 2.64
CA ILE A 14 -1.04 -17.90 2.13
C ILE A 14 -1.90 -18.01 0.88
N GLU A 15 -1.48 -18.81 -0.10
CA GLU A 15 -2.24 -19.03 -1.33
C GLU A 15 -3.62 -19.63 -1.03
N ARG A 16 -3.70 -20.54 -0.05
CA ARG A 16 -4.99 -21.08 0.43
C ARG A 16 -5.88 -19.98 1.01
N ALA A 17 -5.34 -19.07 1.81
CA ALA A 17 -6.11 -17.97 2.39
C ALA A 17 -6.59 -16.96 1.33
N LYS A 18 -5.82 -16.76 0.26
CA LYS A 18 -6.20 -15.94 -0.91
C LYS A 18 -7.30 -16.62 -1.74
N ALA A 19 -7.19 -17.94 -1.95
CA ALA A 19 -8.20 -18.73 -2.66
C ALA A 19 -9.54 -18.78 -1.91
N GLU A 20 -9.50 -18.87 -0.57
CA GLU A 20 -10.71 -18.84 0.27
C GLU A 20 -11.46 -17.50 0.17
N LYS A 21 -10.73 -16.39 0.20
CA LYS A 21 -11.32 -15.04 0.16
C LYS A 21 -10.30 -14.01 -0.28
N ASP A 22 -10.66 -13.28 -1.34
CA ASP A 22 -9.86 -12.16 -1.86
C ASP A 22 -9.67 -11.09 -0.77
N GLY A 23 -8.41 -10.72 -0.54
CA GLY A 23 -8.01 -9.72 0.45
C GLY A 23 -8.64 -8.35 0.22
N LEU A 24 -8.99 -7.98 -1.01
CA LEU A 24 -9.63 -6.70 -1.32
C LEU A 24 -11.11 -6.63 -0.91
N ILE A 25 -11.77 -7.77 -0.69
CA ILE A 25 -13.17 -7.82 -0.24
C ILE A 25 -13.31 -7.23 1.16
N VAL A 26 -12.23 -7.27 1.98
CA VAL A 26 -12.28 -6.74 3.35
C VAL A 26 -12.49 -5.23 3.41
N LYS A 27 -12.33 -4.49 2.29
CA LYS A 27 -12.68 -3.07 2.19
C LYS A 27 -14.14 -2.83 2.58
N ASN A 28 -15.04 -3.71 2.13
CA ASN A 28 -16.48 -3.60 2.38
C ASN A 28 -16.87 -3.97 3.83
N LYS A 29 -15.93 -4.53 4.60
CA LYS A 29 -16.13 -4.93 6.00
C LYS A 29 -15.46 -3.97 6.98
N LEU A 30 -14.82 -2.89 6.51
CA LEU A 30 -14.07 -1.99 7.38
C LEU A 30 -14.94 -1.33 8.46
N ASP A 31 -16.15 -0.90 8.11
CA ASP A 31 -17.07 -0.32 9.11
C ASP A 31 -17.49 -1.37 10.15
N TYR A 32 -17.83 -2.58 9.72
CA TYR A 32 -18.09 -3.70 10.62
C TYR A 32 -16.90 -4.02 11.54
N PHE A 33 -15.68 -4.04 11.01
CA PHE A 33 -14.46 -4.29 11.80
C PHE A 33 -14.20 -3.18 12.82
N ALA A 34 -14.51 -1.94 12.47
CA ALA A 34 -14.44 -0.80 13.38
C ALA A 34 -15.49 -0.92 14.52
N GLU A 35 -16.68 -1.47 14.24
CA GLU A 35 -17.72 -1.66 15.25
C GLU A 35 -17.43 -2.81 16.22
N VAL A 36 -17.03 -3.98 15.70
CA VAL A 36 -16.80 -5.16 16.55
C VAL A 36 -15.48 -5.09 17.30
N GLY A 37 -14.55 -4.23 16.87
CA GLY A 37 -13.24 -4.07 17.46
C GLY A 37 -12.28 -5.21 17.09
N TRP A 38 -10.98 -4.93 17.16
CA TRP A 38 -9.93 -5.79 16.57
C TRP A 38 -9.87 -7.22 17.13
N LYS A 39 -10.26 -7.42 18.40
CA LYS A 39 -10.23 -8.74 19.05
C LYS A 39 -11.27 -9.72 18.49
N ASN A 40 -12.34 -9.18 17.91
CA ASN A 40 -13.46 -9.95 17.38
C ASN A 40 -13.38 -10.14 15.86
N VAL A 41 -12.34 -9.60 15.20
CA VAL A 41 -12.08 -9.82 13.79
C VAL A 41 -11.41 -11.18 13.60
N ASP A 42 -11.82 -11.93 12.58
CA ASP A 42 -11.15 -13.18 12.19
C ASP A 42 -9.64 -12.96 12.05
N LYS A 43 -8.85 -13.90 12.57
CA LYS A 43 -7.39 -13.77 12.63
C LYS A 43 -6.77 -13.63 11.23
N THR A 44 -7.31 -14.33 10.24
CA THR A 44 -6.82 -14.25 8.85
C THR A 44 -7.17 -12.89 8.24
N ASP A 45 -8.38 -12.39 8.48
CA ASP A 45 -8.75 -11.04 8.07
C ASP A 45 -7.82 -9.99 8.71
N LEU A 46 -7.61 -10.08 10.02
CA LEU A 46 -6.85 -9.13 10.82
C LEU A 46 -5.34 -9.11 10.49
N GLU A 47 -4.70 -10.28 10.46
CA GLU A 47 -3.25 -10.39 10.33
C GLU A 47 -2.78 -10.46 8.87
N LEU A 48 -3.65 -10.89 7.94
CA LEU A 48 -3.29 -11.11 6.54
C LEU A 48 -4.05 -10.16 5.60
N ARG A 49 -5.38 -10.24 5.53
CA ARG A 49 -6.14 -9.59 4.45
C ARG A 49 -6.21 -8.07 4.59
N LEU A 50 -6.23 -7.52 5.81
CA LEU A 50 -6.14 -6.08 6.05
C LEU A 50 -4.90 -5.44 5.41
N LYS A 51 -3.82 -6.21 5.18
CA LYS A 51 -2.61 -5.73 4.48
C LYS A 51 -2.87 -5.35 3.03
N TRP A 52 -3.90 -5.89 2.37
CA TRP A 52 -4.32 -5.45 1.04
C TRP A 52 -4.86 -4.02 1.04
N LEU A 53 -5.32 -3.53 2.18
CA LEU A 53 -5.77 -2.15 2.36
C LEU A 53 -4.67 -1.27 2.98
N GLY A 54 -3.44 -1.79 3.09
CA GLY A 54 -2.32 -1.08 3.70
C GLY A 54 -2.41 -0.99 5.23
N ILE A 55 -3.24 -1.81 5.88
CA ILE A 55 -3.44 -1.84 7.32
C ILE A 55 -2.63 -2.99 7.93
N PHE A 56 -1.80 -2.68 8.93
CA PHE A 56 -0.90 -3.65 9.56
C PHE A 56 -1.07 -3.65 11.07
N LEU A 57 -1.57 -4.76 11.65
CA LEU A 57 -1.58 -4.95 13.10
C LEU A 57 -0.15 -4.91 13.66
N ARG A 58 0.05 -4.23 14.79
CA ARG A 58 1.30 -4.24 15.55
C ARG A 58 1.19 -5.21 16.73
N PRO A 59 1.91 -6.35 16.71
CA PRO A 59 1.79 -7.34 17.78
C PRO A 59 2.28 -6.83 19.15
N ILE A 60 3.23 -5.90 19.16
CA ILE A 60 3.86 -5.37 20.39
C ILE A 60 2.93 -4.38 21.10
N THR A 61 2.21 -3.56 20.35
CA THR A 61 1.17 -2.65 20.87
C THR A 61 -0.20 -3.18 20.49
N SER A 62 -0.68 -4.15 21.27
CA SER A 62 -1.91 -4.93 21.06
C SER A 62 -3.16 -4.05 21.09
N SER A 63 -3.43 -3.35 19.98
CA SER A 63 -4.60 -2.50 19.66
C SER A 63 -4.28 -1.50 18.54
N GLN A 64 -3.01 -1.31 18.21
CA GLN A 64 -2.57 -0.30 17.26
C GLN A 64 -2.21 -0.91 15.90
N PHE A 65 -2.44 -0.09 14.88
CA PHE A 65 -2.16 -0.42 13.50
C PHE A 65 -1.17 0.58 12.90
N MET A 66 -0.48 0.13 11.87
CA MET A 66 0.28 0.98 10.95
C MET A 66 -0.49 1.05 9.63
N LEU A 67 -0.65 2.26 9.09
CA LEU A 67 -1.20 2.50 7.76
C LEU A 67 -0.06 2.86 6.82
N ARG A 68 0.07 2.13 5.71
CA ARG A 68 1.02 2.46 4.65
C ARG A 68 0.29 3.17 3.52
N LEU A 69 0.75 4.37 3.17
CA LEU A 69 0.19 5.15 2.07
C LEU A 69 0.70 4.69 0.71
N ARG A 70 0.07 5.16 -0.36
CA ARG A 70 0.58 5.06 -1.74
C ARG A 70 0.97 6.45 -2.19
N THR A 71 2.26 6.63 -2.45
CA THR A 71 2.89 7.91 -2.78
C THR A 71 3.77 7.70 -4.00
N PRO A 72 3.17 7.60 -5.20
CA PRO A 72 3.92 7.37 -6.44
C PRO A 72 5.02 8.42 -6.57
N ASN A 73 6.25 7.98 -6.87
CA ASN A 73 7.44 8.83 -6.95
C ASN A 73 7.73 9.67 -5.68
N GLY A 74 7.17 9.28 -4.52
CA GLY A 74 7.33 10.02 -3.26
C GLY A 74 6.67 11.39 -3.23
N GLN A 75 5.75 11.68 -4.13
CA GLN A 75 5.17 13.01 -4.25
C GLN A 75 4.00 13.21 -3.30
N LEU A 76 4.05 14.33 -2.57
CA LEU A 76 2.99 14.81 -1.69
C LEU A 76 2.94 16.33 -1.74
N THR A 77 1.74 16.89 -1.65
CA THR A 77 1.53 18.33 -1.47
C THR A 77 1.62 18.70 0.02
N SER A 78 1.85 19.98 0.30
CA SER A 78 1.80 20.51 1.67
C SER A 78 0.47 20.24 2.36
N GLN A 79 -0.65 20.39 1.62
CA GLN A 79 -2.00 20.10 2.12
C GLN A 79 -2.17 18.62 2.48
N GLN A 80 -1.71 17.70 1.62
CA GLN A 80 -1.73 16.26 1.93
C GLN A 80 -0.91 15.99 3.20
N MET A 81 0.27 16.59 3.33
CA MET A 81 1.12 16.38 4.50
C MET A 81 0.50 16.91 5.80
N GLN A 82 -0.19 18.05 5.76
CA GLN A 82 -0.97 18.55 6.90
C GLN A 82 -2.11 17.60 7.29
N ILE A 83 -2.81 17.02 6.31
CA ILE A 83 -3.86 16.02 6.56
C ILE A 83 -3.29 14.80 7.28
N LEU A 84 -2.12 14.30 6.83
CA LEU A 84 -1.43 13.18 7.47
C LEU A 84 -1.02 13.51 8.92
N ALA A 85 -0.49 14.71 9.16
CA ALA A 85 -0.16 15.20 10.50
C ALA A 85 -1.40 15.25 11.40
N ASN A 86 -2.52 15.80 10.91
CA ASN A 86 -3.79 15.86 11.63
C ASN A 86 -4.39 14.47 11.92
N ILE A 87 -4.13 13.48 11.05
CA ILE A 87 -4.51 12.08 11.33
C ILE A 87 -3.75 11.54 12.54
N ILE A 88 -2.42 11.62 12.54
CA ILE A 88 -1.62 11.02 13.63
C ILE A 88 -1.71 11.82 14.92
N HIS A 89 -1.90 13.14 14.87
CA HIS A 89 -2.03 14.00 16.05
C HIS A 89 -3.18 13.57 16.97
N ARG A 90 -4.27 13.04 16.40
CA ARG A 90 -5.43 12.51 17.14
C ARG A 90 -5.10 11.33 18.06
N TYR A 91 -3.96 10.66 17.83
CA TYR A 91 -3.52 9.50 18.61
C TYR A 91 -2.45 9.85 19.66
N GLY A 92 -2.15 11.15 19.87
CA GLY A 92 -1.24 11.63 20.90
C GLY A 92 0.13 10.95 20.83
N ASN A 93 0.64 10.50 21.98
CA ASN A 93 1.96 9.86 22.09
C ASN A 93 2.11 8.57 21.28
N ALA A 94 1.01 7.93 20.88
CA ALA A 94 1.05 6.75 20.02
C ALA A 94 1.19 7.12 18.53
N GLY A 95 0.79 8.33 18.15
CA GLY A 95 0.76 8.80 16.78
C GLY A 95 2.13 9.22 16.26
N SER A 96 2.57 8.60 15.17
CA SER A 96 3.80 9.01 14.47
C SER A 96 3.72 8.75 12.96
N GLY A 97 4.61 9.42 12.21
CA GLY A 97 4.77 9.24 10.77
C GLY A 97 6.23 8.94 10.42
N ASP A 98 6.46 7.90 9.60
CA ASP A 98 7.81 7.55 9.13
C ASP A 98 7.90 7.62 7.61
N ILE A 99 9.01 8.14 7.12
CA ILE A 99 9.43 7.98 5.72
C ILE A 99 10.09 6.60 5.57
N THR A 100 9.73 5.89 4.50
CA THR A 100 10.23 4.54 4.20
C THR A 100 11.27 4.56 3.09
N THR A 101 12.04 3.48 2.98
CA THR A 101 12.98 3.22 1.88
C THR A 101 12.34 3.14 0.49
N HIS A 102 11.00 3.16 0.40
CA HIS A 102 10.26 3.18 -0.86
C HIS A 102 9.62 4.54 -1.14
N GLN A 103 10.22 5.65 -0.68
CA GLN A 103 9.74 7.02 -0.88
C GLN A 103 8.26 7.14 -0.51
N ASN A 104 7.94 6.71 0.70
CA ASN A 104 6.55 6.54 1.13
C ASN A 104 6.40 6.81 2.61
N ILE A 105 5.18 7.10 3.05
CA ILE A 105 4.84 7.44 4.43
C ILE A 105 4.07 6.29 5.08
N GLN A 106 4.43 5.99 6.33
CA GLN A 106 3.67 5.12 7.22
C GLN A 106 3.14 5.92 8.41
N LEU A 107 1.85 5.84 8.67
CA LEU A 107 1.24 6.37 9.88
C LEU A 107 1.17 5.26 10.94
N ARG A 108 1.46 5.57 12.20
CA ARG A 108 1.42 4.64 13.33
C ARG A 108 0.49 5.12 14.43
N GLY A 109 0.14 4.20 15.33
CA GLY A 109 -0.67 4.48 16.51
C GLY A 109 -2.17 4.51 16.25
N VAL A 110 -2.60 4.23 15.01
CA VAL A 110 -4.01 4.29 14.63
C VAL A 110 -4.77 3.10 15.23
N CYS A 111 -5.98 3.34 15.72
CA CYS A 111 -6.89 2.29 16.19
C CYS A 111 -7.84 1.86 15.06
N LEU A 112 -8.31 0.60 15.07
CA LEU A 112 -9.15 0.03 14.02
C LEU A 112 -10.44 0.84 13.79
N GLU A 113 -11.01 1.33 14.88
CA GLU A 113 -12.24 2.11 14.95
C GLU A 113 -12.13 3.43 14.14
N GLY A 114 -10.93 4.01 14.08
CA GLY A 114 -10.67 5.27 13.36
C GLY A 114 -10.38 5.08 11.88
N ILE A 115 -10.07 3.86 11.43
CA ILE A 115 -9.60 3.59 10.06
C ILE A 115 -10.62 4.00 8.99
N PRO A 116 -11.94 3.72 9.12
CA PRO A 116 -12.91 4.17 8.12
C PRO A 116 -12.93 5.70 7.94
N GLY A 117 -12.79 6.44 9.04
CA GLY A 117 -12.69 7.91 9.01
C GLY A 117 -11.41 8.38 8.30
N ILE A 118 -10.28 7.72 8.57
CA ILE A 118 -9.02 8.00 7.88
C ILE A 118 -9.15 7.76 6.37
N PHE A 119 -9.77 6.65 5.95
CA PHE A 119 -9.97 6.34 4.54
C PHE A 119 -10.79 7.42 3.82
N ARG A 120 -11.84 7.94 4.46
CA ARG A 120 -12.61 9.08 3.92
C ARG A 120 -11.75 10.34 3.77
N CYS A 121 -10.95 10.67 4.78
CA CYS A 121 -10.02 11.82 4.72
C CYS A 121 -8.98 11.66 3.60
N LEU A 122 -8.38 10.48 3.46
CA LEU A 122 -7.39 10.20 2.42
C LEU A 122 -8.02 10.29 1.03
N LYS A 123 -9.19 9.68 0.82
CA LYS A 123 -9.92 9.74 -0.46
C LYS A 123 -10.25 11.18 -0.85
N ALA A 124 -10.71 12.00 0.09
CA ALA A 124 -10.99 13.42 -0.15
C ALA A 124 -9.74 14.22 -0.56
N ALA A 125 -8.55 13.78 -0.14
CA ALA A 125 -7.26 14.39 -0.48
C ALA A 125 -6.57 13.76 -1.71
N GLY A 126 -7.26 12.87 -2.44
CA GLY A 126 -6.69 12.13 -3.57
C GLY A 126 -5.60 11.12 -3.18
N MET A 127 -5.57 10.68 -1.92
CA MET A 127 -4.62 9.70 -1.40
C MET A 127 -5.26 8.33 -1.19
N THR A 128 -4.44 7.28 -1.14
CA THR A 128 -4.91 5.90 -0.90
C THR A 128 -3.88 5.06 -0.13
N THR A 129 -4.34 3.97 0.48
CA THR A 129 -3.51 2.93 1.10
C THR A 129 -3.70 1.56 0.43
N MET A 130 -4.46 1.52 -0.67
CA MET A 130 -4.82 0.29 -1.36
C MET A 130 -3.59 -0.42 -1.96
N GLN A 131 -3.60 -1.75 -1.86
CA GLN A 131 -2.67 -2.69 -2.49
C GLN A 131 -1.21 -2.37 -2.18
N LEU A 132 -0.85 -2.30 -0.89
CA LEU A 132 0.52 -1.94 -0.46
C LEU A 132 1.17 -2.93 0.51
N GLY A 133 0.37 -3.82 1.05
CA GLY A 133 0.84 -4.93 1.85
C GLY A 133 0.84 -6.23 1.08
N PHE A 134 1.62 -7.16 1.61
CA PHE A 134 1.58 -8.54 1.17
C PHE A 134 1.91 -8.73 -0.32
N ASP A 135 1.13 -9.55 -1.04
CA ASP A 135 1.36 -10.00 -2.42
C ASP A 135 0.67 -9.07 -3.42
N ASN A 136 1.02 -7.80 -3.29
CA ASN A 136 0.61 -6.73 -4.20
C ASN A 136 1.86 -6.06 -4.76
N VAL A 137 1.66 -5.28 -5.82
CA VAL A 137 2.64 -4.29 -6.24
C VAL A 137 2.84 -3.29 -5.10
N ARG A 138 4.08 -2.91 -4.81
CA ARG A 138 4.40 -1.92 -3.78
C ARG A 138 4.33 -0.50 -4.33
N ASN A 139 4.74 0.47 -3.52
CA ASN A 139 4.89 1.82 -3.98
C ASN A 139 5.88 1.88 -5.15
N ILE A 140 5.48 2.55 -6.22
CA ILE A 140 6.32 2.75 -7.40
C ILE A 140 7.24 3.93 -7.10
N THR A 141 8.53 3.63 -7.01
CA THR A 141 9.57 4.64 -6.76
C THR A 141 10.10 5.20 -8.07
N GLY A 142 10.60 6.42 -8.04
CA GLY A 142 11.34 6.99 -9.16
C GLY A 142 12.32 8.05 -8.69
N SER A 143 12.81 8.89 -9.61
CA SER A 143 13.80 9.90 -9.27
C SER A 143 13.20 10.93 -8.29
N PRO A 144 13.85 11.23 -7.15
CA PRO A 144 13.40 12.29 -6.25
C PRO A 144 13.52 13.68 -6.89
N VAL A 145 14.33 13.81 -7.93
CA VAL A 145 14.58 15.05 -8.68
C VAL A 145 13.95 15.04 -10.08
N ALA A 146 12.98 14.15 -10.32
CA ALA A 146 12.26 14.06 -11.60
C ALA A 146 11.54 15.38 -11.93
N GLY A 147 11.77 15.88 -13.15
CA GLY A 147 11.26 17.16 -13.65
C GLY A 147 11.99 18.40 -13.12
N ILE A 148 13.11 18.22 -12.42
CA ILE A 148 13.90 19.30 -11.81
C ILE A 148 15.36 19.21 -12.26
N ASN A 149 15.92 18.00 -12.34
CA ASN A 149 17.31 17.80 -12.72
C ASN A 149 17.52 18.11 -14.22
N ALA A 150 18.32 19.13 -14.53
CA ALA A 150 18.66 19.49 -15.92
C ALA A 150 19.38 18.37 -16.69
N ALA A 151 20.00 17.42 -15.99
CA ALA A 151 20.67 16.26 -16.59
C ALA A 151 19.78 15.00 -16.67
N GLU A 152 18.49 15.08 -16.30
CA GLU A 152 17.58 13.95 -16.49
C GLU A 152 17.33 13.72 -17.99
N VAL A 153 17.18 12.45 -18.37
CA VAL A 153 16.85 12.09 -19.76
C VAL A 153 15.37 12.34 -20.03
N ILE A 154 14.52 12.02 -19.05
CA ILE A 154 13.07 12.18 -19.14
C ILE A 154 12.46 12.32 -17.74
N ASP A 155 11.47 13.21 -17.61
CA ASP A 155 10.63 13.28 -16.43
C ASP A 155 9.73 12.03 -16.35
N THR A 156 9.97 11.18 -15.34
CA THR A 156 9.24 9.92 -15.16
C THR A 156 7.95 10.04 -14.34
N ARG A 157 7.65 11.20 -13.75
CA ARG A 157 6.46 11.39 -12.90
C ARG A 157 5.16 11.00 -13.60
N PRO A 158 4.90 11.40 -14.88
CA PRO A 158 3.69 10.99 -15.58
C PRO A 158 3.59 9.47 -15.76
N LEU A 159 4.70 8.80 -16.07
CA LEU A 159 4.74 7.35 -16.26
C LEU A 159 4.50 6.59 -14.94
N VAL A 160 5.12 7.06 -13.85
CA VAL A 160 4.89 6.49 -12.51
C VAL A 160 3.42 6.62 -12.12
N GLN A 161 2.79 7.77 -12.38
CA GLN A 161 1.37 7.96 -12.11
C GLN A 161 0.46 7.08 -12.98
N GLN A 162 0.80 6.88 -14.26
CA GLN A 162 0.05 5.98 -15.15
C GLN A 162 0.13 4.52 -14.68
N LEU A 163 1.33 4.02 -14.33
CA LEU A 163 1.52 2.67 -13.81
C LEU A 163 0.76 2.45 -12.50
N GLN A 164 0.82 3.44 -11.60
CA GLN A 164 0.04 3.46 -10.37
C GLN A 164 -1.46 3.33 -10.64
N ASN A 165 -1.98 4.14 -11.56
CA ASN A 165 -3.41 4.16 -11.91
C ASN A 165 -3.85 2.83 -12.53
N LEU A 166 -3.03 2.27 -13.43
CA LEU A 166 -3.25 0.96 -14.04
C LEU A 166 -3.34 -0.15 -12.97
N MET A 167 -2.36 -0.22 -12.08
CA MET A 167 -2.24 -1.30 -11.10
C MET A 167 -3.28 -1.23 -9.97
N THR A 168 -3.90 -0.06 -9.75
CA THR A 168 -4.85 0.15 -8.66
C THR A 168 -6.27 0.47 -9.12
N SER A 169 -6.51 0.50 -10.43
CA SER A 169 -7.75 0.98 -11.05
C SER A 169 -8.13 2.35 -10.48
N ASN A 170 -7.23 3.32 -10.61
CA ASN A 170 -7.37 4.67 -10.06
C ASN A 170 -7.70 4.67 -8.56
N SER A 171 -6.96 3.86 -7.78
CA SER A 171 -7.13 3.72 -6.32
C SER A 171 -8.42 3.06 -5.83
N GLU A 172 -9.29 2.54 -6.70
CA GLU A 172 -10.56 1.95 -6.28
C GLU A 172 -10.47 0.47 -5.90
N ARG A 173 -9.64 -0.32 -6.63
CA ARG A 173 -9.27 -1.75 -6.43
C ARG A 173 -8.97 -2.37 -7.80
N ASN A 174 -7.83 -3.06 -7.96
CA ASN A 174 -7.59 -3.89 -9.15
C ASN A 174 -7.35 -5.37 -8.79
N PRO A 175 -8.33 -6.28 -9.01
CA PRO A 175 -8.16 -7.72 -8.78
C PRO A 175 -7.03 -8.37 -9.60
N GLU A 176 -6.71 -7.81 -10.77
CA GLU A 176 -5.68 -8.35 -11.68
C GLU A 176 -4.28 -8.29 -11.05
N PHE A 177 -4.00 -7.25 -10.26
CA PHE A 177 -2.68 -7.00 -9.66
C PHE A 177 -2.65 -7.22 -8.13
N SER A 178 -3.62 -7.94 -7.59
CA SER A 178 -3.74 -8.17 -6.15
C SER A 178 -3.56 -9.61 -5.69
N ASN A 179 -3.41 -10.56 -6.61
CA ASN A 179 -3.15 -11.96 -6.27
C ASN A 179 -1.82 -12.43 -6.88
N LEU A 180 -0.76 -11.63 -6.68
CA LEU A 180 0.57 -12.00 -7.15
C LEU A 180 1.09 -13.20 -6.34
N PRO A 181 2.06 -13.99 -6.85
CA PRO A 181 2.73 -15.02 -6.06
C PRO A 181 3.52 -14.44 -4.89
N ARG A 182 4.01 -13.19 -5.03
CA ARG A 182 4.69 -12.45 -3.98
C ARG A 182 4.66 -10.94 -4.26
N LYS A 183 5.12 -10.15 -3.29
CA LYS A 183 5.35 -8.69 -3.44
C LYS A 183 6.12 -8.37 -4.72
N LEU A 184 5.73 -7.29 -5.40
CA LEU A 184 6.44 -6.76 -6.57
C LEU A 184 6.87 -5.31 -6.31
N ASN A 185 8.16 -5.02 -6.36
CA ASN A 185 8.73 -3.69 -6.21
C ASN A 185 9.15 -3.14 -7.56
N ILE A 186 8.63 -1.97 -7.93
CA ILE A 186 8.89 -1.34 -9.23
C ILE A 186 9.62 -0.03 -8.99
N ALA A 187 10.64 0.24 -9.81
CA ALA A 187 11.23 1.56 -9.94
C ALA A 187 11.25 2.03 -11.39
N VAL A 188 11.01 3.33 -11.58
CA VAL A 188 11.05 4.01 -12.88
C VAL A 188 12.05 5.16 -12.78
N GLU A 189 13.17 5.04 -13.49
CA GLU A 189 14.28 5.96 -13.42
C GLU A 189 14.47 6.72 -14.73
N GLY A 190 14.54 8.04 -14.62
CA GLY A 190 14.69 8.98 -15.74
C GLY A 190 16.10 9.56 -15.84
N SER A 191 16.89 9.45 -14.76
CA SER A 191 18.27 9.92 -14.73
C SER A 191 19.28 8.79 -14.96
N ARG A 192 20.51 9.18 -15.31
CA ARG A 192 21.65 8.26 -15.34
C ARG A 192 22.02 7.77 -13.94
N ASP A 193 21.75 8.59 -12.93
CA ASP A 193 21.91 8.23 -11.52
C ASP A 193 20.76 7.35 -11.05
N PRO A 194 21.03 6.15 -10.48
CA PRO A 194 20.01 5.19 -10.10
C PRO A 194 19.45 5.45 -8.69
N PHE A 195 18.88 6.65 -8.45
CA PHE A 195 18.40 7.07 -7.12
C PHE A 195 17.42 6.10 -6.46
N GLY A 196 16.59 5.41 -7.26
CA GLY A 196 15.56 4.48 -6.76
C GLY A 196 15.75 3.02 -7.16
N ALA A 197 16.79 2.68 -7.92
CA ALA A 197 16.77 1.47 -8.74
C ALA A 197 17.23 0.18 -8.03
N THR A 198 17.71 0.20 -6.78
CA THR A 198 18.40 -0.99 -6.23
C THR A 198 18.05 -1.30 -4.77
N PRO A 199 17.64 -2.55 -4.42
CA PRO A 199 17.16 -3.64 -5.28
C PRO A 199 15.64 -3.59 -5.47
N LYS A 200 15.17 -3.68 -6.74
CA LYS A 200 13.76 -3.70 -7.15
C LYS A 200 13.53 -4.89 -8.08
N ASP A 201 12.34 -5.47 -8.06
CA ASP A 201 11.97 -6.64 -8.85
C ASP A 201 11.81 -6.30 -10.34
N ALA A 202 11.28 -5.11 -10.64
CA ALA A 202 11.20 -4.56 -12.00
C ALA A 202 11.75 -3.13 -12.04
N LYS A 203 12.52 -2.83 -13.09
CA LYS A 203 13.16 -1.53 -13.31
C LYS A 203 12.86 -1.06 -14.72
N VAL A 204 12.37 0.17 -14.85
CA VAL A 204 12.26 0.87 -16.12
C VAL A 204 13.32 1.96 -16.09
N LEU A 205 14.29 1.91 -17.00
CA LEU A 205 15.39 2.86 -17.06
C LEU A 205 15.32 3.61 -18.40
N ALA A 206 15.40 4.94 -18.35
CA ALA A 206 15.56 5.73 -19.55
C ALA A 206 16.89 5.40 -20.24
N LYS A 207 16.85 5.23 -21.56
CA LYS A 207 18.03 5.04 -22.40
C LYS A 207 18.19 6.29 -23.28
N ALA A 208 19.29 7.00 -23.09
CA ALA A 208 19.70 8.12 -23.93
C ALA A 208 20.36 7.62 -25.22
#